data_AF-A0A1V4HVK6-F1
#
_entry.id   AF-A0A1V4HVK6-F1
#
_cell.length_a   1.000
_cell.length_b   1.000
_cell.length_c   1.000
_cell.angle_alpha   90.00
_cell.angle_beta   90.00
_cell.angle_gamma   90.00
#
_symmetry.space_group_name_H-M   'P 1'
#
loop_
_entity.id
_entity.type
_entity.pdbx_description
1 polymer ?
#
loop_
_entity_poly.entity_id
_entity_poly.type
_entity_poly.pdbx_seq_one_letter_code
_entity_poly.pdbx_strand_id
1 'polypeptide(L)'
;MRLNFYGYSAALVVLISCAANGAMAQSLTPFRYESQAQRNCPGDTIVWLDFRKERYYLKGQRRYASGNTGSFVCRNEARDSGYRRSPLGLR
;
A
#
# COMPACT_ATOMS: atom_id res chain seq x y z
N MET A 1 -29.67 -50.81 18.24
CA MET A 1 -30.84 -50.79 17.34
C MET A 1 -30.75 -49.54 16.47
N ARG A 2 -30.78 -49.76 15.15
CA ARG A 2 -31.13 -48.82 14.06
C ARG A 2 -30.16 -47.68 13.69
N LEU A 3 -29.29 -48.02 12.72
CA LEU A 3 -28.86 -47.11 11.66
C LEU A 3 -30.05 -46.68 10.78
N ASN A 4 -29.86 -45.52 10.14
CA ASN A 4 -30.56 -44.92 9.01
C ASN A 4 -31.94 -44.29 9.28
N PHE A 5 -32.04 -42.98 9.04
CA PHE A 5 -32.81 -42.38 7.94
C PHE A 5 -32.38 -40.92 7.75
N TYR A 6 -32.51 -40.41 6.53
CA TYR A 6 -32.17 -39.06 6.07
C TYR A 6 -30.77 -38.84 5.49
N GLY A 7 -30.46 -39.65 4.47
CA GLY A 7 -29.82 -39.06 3.30
C GLY A 7 -30.77 -38.07 2.66
N TYR A 8 -30.49 -36.77 2.73
CA TYR A 8 -30.98 -35.73 1.81
C TYR A 8 -30.32 -34.40 2.15
N SER A 9 -29.04 -34.28 1.83
CA SER A 9 -28.39 -32.99 1.51
C SER A 9 -26.93 -33.23 1.19
N ALA A 10 -26.67 -34.06 0.19
CA ALA A 10 -25.36 -34.24 -0.43
C ALA A 10 -24.91 -33.02 -1.27
N ALA A 11 -25.28 -31.80 -0.86
CA ALA A 11 -24.94 -30.59 -1.58
C ALA A 11 -25.05 -29.39 -0.63
N LEU A 12 -23.94 -29.03 0.02
CA LEU A 12 -23.58 -27.68 0.48
C LEU A 12 -22.45 -27.76 1.52
N VAL A 13 -21.33 -28.42 1.19
CA VAL A 13 -20.07 -28.07 1.84
C VAL A 13 -19.57 -26.82 1.13
N VAL A 14 -20.10 -25.67 1.55
CA VAL A 14 -19.71 -24.35 1.06
C VAL A 14 -18.25 -24.16 1.45
N LEU A 15 -17.39 -24.13 0.44
CA LEU A 15 -15.97 -23.76 0.55
C LEU A 15 -15.89 -22.31 1.03
N ILE A 16 -15.72 -22.10 2.33
CA ILE A 16 -15.35 -20.81 2.89
C ILE A 16 -13.82 -20.71 2.79
N SER A 17 -13.33 -20.38 1.60
CA SER A 17 -11.97 -19.88 1.42
C SER A 17 -11.93 -18.45 1.95
N CYS A 18 -11.58 -18.28 3.22
CA CYS A 18 -11.15 -17.00 3.75
C CYS A 18 -9.88 -16.59 3.02
N ALA A 19 -10.02 -15.80 1.95
CA ALA A 19 -8.95 -14.95 1.49
C ALA A 19 -8.72 -13.92 2.61
N ALA A 20 -7.84 -14.28 3.55
CA ALA A 20 -7.17 -13.31 4.40
C ALA A 20 -6.34 -12.43 3.47
N ASN A 21 -6.99 -11.44 2.86
CA ASN A 21 -6.32 -10.24 2.40
C ASN A 21 -5.80 -9.61 3.69
N GLY A 22 -4.63 -10.08 4.13
CA GLY A 22 -3.90 -9.43 5.19
C GLY A 22 -3.76 -7.99 4.74
N ALA A 23 -4.52 -7.10 5.38
CA ALA A 23 -4.21 -5.70 5.39
C ALA A 23 -2.85 -5.62 6.06
N MET A 24 -1.79 -5.82 5.28
CA MET A 24 -0.45 -5.46 5.70
C MET A 24 -0.57 -3.97 5.93
N ALA A 25 -0.62 -3.58 7.20
CA ALA A 25 -0.41 -2.21 7.60
C ALA A 25 0.94 -1.84 6.98
N GLN A 26 0.89 -1.17 5.82
CA GLN A 26 2.07 -0.78 5.09
C GLN A 26 2.64 0.38 5.89
N SER A 27 3.43 0.02 6.90
CA SER A 27 4.15 0.97 7.73
C SER A 27 4.95 1.84 6.78
N LEU A 28 4.68 3.15 6.81
CA LEU A 28 5.36 4.10 5.95
C LEU A 28 6.88 3.97 6.16
N THR A 29 7.62 3.53 5.14
CA THR A 29 9.08 3.36 5.23
C THR A 29 9.82 4.51 4.55
N PRO A 30 10.17 5.59 5.28
CA PRO A 30 10.94 6.68 4.72
C PRO A 30 12.39 6.28 4.45
N PHE A 31 12.81 6.44 3.21
CA PHE A 31 14.19 6.24 2.78
C PHE A 31 14.89 7.56 2.50
N ARG A 32 16.16 7.63 2.88
CA ARG A 32 17.02 8.78 2.58
C ARG A 32 17.40 8.86 1.11
N TYR A 33 17.48 7.72 0.43
CA TYR A 33 17.96 7.60 -0.96
C TYR A 33 16.97 6.87 -1.86
N GLU A 34 16.83 7.32 -3.11
CA GLU A 34 15.95 6.70 -4.12
C GLU A 34 16.32 5.24 -4.38
N SER A 35 17.62 4.90 -4.38
CA SER A 35 18.09 3.52 -4.62
C SER A 35 17.65 2.54 -3.54
N GLN A 36 17.44 3.01 -2.30
CA GLN A 36 16.96 2.19 -1.20
C GLN A 36 15.45 1.96 -1.32
N ALA A 37 14.70 3.00 -1.68
CA ALA A 37 13.28 2.88 -2.00
C ALA A 37 13.04 1.94 -3.19
N GLN A 38 13.88 2.00 -4.22
CA GLN A 38 13.73 1.13 -5.40
C GLN A 38 13.83 -0.37 -5.08
N ARG A 39 14.67 -0.74 -4.10
CA ARG A 39 14.79 -2.13 -3.66
C ARG A 39 13.59 -2.59 -2.82
N ASN A 40 12.99 -1.69 -2.05
CA ASN A 40 11.83 -1.98 -1.20
C ASN A 40 10.49 -1.88 -1.92
N CYS A 41 10.43 -1.17 -3.05
CA CYS A 41 9.23 -1.02 -3.87
C CYS A 41 9.32 -1.79 -5.21
N PRO A 42 9.46 -3.14 -5.24
CA PRO A 42 9.47 -3.90 -6.49
C PRO A 42 8.05 -3.96 -7.08
N GLY A 43 7.68 -2.96 -7.87
CA GLY A 43 6.35 -2.85 -8.49
C GLY A 43 5.59 -1.60 -8.11
N ASP A 44 6.14 -0.78 -7.20
CA ASP A 44 5.56 0.50 -6.83
C ASP A 44 6.35 1.68 -7.38
N THR A 45 5.67 2.81 -7.59
CA THR A 45 6.39 4.02 -8.00
C THR A 45 6.96 4.71 -6.77
N ILE A 46 8.25 5.04 -6.84
CA ILE A 46 8.92 5.84 -5.80
C ILE A 46 8.38 7.27 -5.86
N VAL A 47 7.98 7.79 -4.71
CA VAL A 47 7.51 9.17 -4.56
C VAL A 47 8.32 9.88 -3.50
N TRP A 48 8.48 11.18 -3.68
CA TRP A 48 9.08 12.05 -2.68
C TRP A 48 7.98 12.54 -1.74
N LEU A 49 7.99 12.12 -0.48
CA LEU A 49 7.04 12.58 0.53
C LEU A 49 7.65 13.70 1.35
N ASP A 50 6.94 14.82 1.46
CA ASP A 50 7.30 15.95 2.32
C ASP A 50 6.42 15.89 3.59
N PHE A 51 7.03 15.55 4.73
CA PHE A 51 6.34 15.44 6.02
C PHE A 51 5.78 16.78 6.50
N ARG A 52 6.42 17.90 6.15
CA ARG A 52 5.94 19.24 6.58
C ARG A 52 4.67 19.67 5.86
N LYS A 53 4.48 19.19 4.63
CA LYS A 53 3.31 19.53 3.80
C LYS A 53 2.29 18.40 3.73
N GLU A 54 2.61 17.26 4.36
CA GLU A 54 1.81 16.03 4.32
C GLU A 54 1.41 15.65 2.88
N ARG A 55 2.34 15.88 1.94
CA ARG A 55 2.08 15.76 0.51
C ARG A 55 3.22 15.06 -0.18
N TYR A 56 2.90 14.14 -1.08
CA TYR A 56 3.89 13.47 -1.91
C TYR A 56 3.90 13.97 -3.36
N TYR A 57 5.08 13.88 -3.97
CA TYR A 57 5.41 14.35 -5.31
C TYR A 57 5.96 13.18 -6.12
N LEU A 58 5.54 13.09 -7.38
CA LEU A 58 6.03 12.07 -8.30
C LEU A 58 7.34 12.48 -8.97
N LYS A 59 8.10 11.48 -9.44
CA LYS A 59 9.26 11.67 -10.31
C LYS A 59 8.85 12.49 -11.53
N GLY A 60 9.55 13.62 -11.75
CA GLY A 60 9.25 14.59 -12.81
C GLY A 60 8.55 15.87 -12.33
N GLN A 61 8.03 15.93 -11.10
CA GLN A 61 7.57 17.19 -10.54
C GLN A 61 8.75 18.04 -10.07
N ARG A 62 8.67 19.37 -10.21
CA ARG A 62 9.74 20.32 -9.82
C ARG A 62 10.15 20.23 -8.34
N ARG A 63 9.29 19.68 -7.49
CA ARG A 63 9.55 19.48 -6.05
C ARG A 63 9.95 18.05 -5.66
N TYR A 64 10.16 17.17 -6.64
CA TYR A 64 10.69 15.84 -6.37
C TYR A 64 12.12 15.94 -5.83
N ALA A 65 12.41 15.27 -4.70
CA ALA A 65 13.67 15.42 -3.97
C ALA A 65 14.01 16.87 -3.58
N SER A 66 13.00 17.74 -3.48
CA SER A 66 13.17 19.14 -3.12
C SER A 66 12.92 19.32 -1.63
N GLY A 67 14.00 19.60 -0.90
CA GLY A 67 13.99 19.88 0.53
C GLY A 67 14.67 18.78 1.35
N ASN A 68 15.04 19.13 2.58
CA ASN A 68 15.71 18.21 3.51
C ASN A 68 14.74 17.55 4.50
N THR A 69 13.46 17.95 4.48
CA THR A 69 12.43 17.44 5.39
C THR A 69 11.54 16.38 4.77
N GLY A 70 11.89 15.91 3.56
CA GLY A 70 11.19 14.83 2.89
C GLY A 70 12.01 13.55 2.83
N SER A 71 11.38 12.47 2.39
CA SER A 71 12.02 11.17 2.18
C SER A 71 11.38 10.44 1.00
N PHE A 72 12.11 9.49 0.43
CA PHE A 72 11.60 8.62 -0.61
C PHE A 72 10.76 7.50 0.02
N VAL A 73 9.55 7.27 -0.49
CA VAL A 73 8.62 6.23 -0.02
C VAL A 73 7.94 5.57 -1.22
N CYS A 74 7.33 4.40 -1.03
CA CYS A 74 6.48 3.82 -2.07
C CYS A 74 5.17 4.63 -2.19
N ARG A 75 4.64 4.74 -3.41
CA ARG A 75 3.37 5.43 -3.66
C ARG A 75 2.21 4.84 -2.84
N ASN A 76 2.11 3.51 -2.79
CA ASN A 76 0.99 2.87 -2.08
C ASN A 76 1.08 3.11 -0.58
N GLU A 77 2.26 3.01 0.04
CA GLU A 77 2.45 3.32 1.47
C GLU A 77 2.04 4.77 1.78
N ALA A 78 2.46 5.72 0.95
CA ALA A 78 2.08 7.13 1.12
C ALA A 78 0.56 7.34 1.01
N ARG A 79 -0.08 6.64 0.07
CA ARG A 79 -1.55 6.68 -0.09
C ARG A 79 -2.26 6.02 1.10
N ASP A 80 -1.76 4.88 1.55
CA ASP A 80 -2.33 4.09 2.65
C ASP A 80 -2.24 4.86 3.98
N SER A 81 -1.13 5.58 4.18
CA SER A 81 -0.94 6.49 5.31
C SER A 81 -1.78 7.77 5.24
N GLY A 82 -2.60 7.96 4.19
CA GLY A 82 -3.50 9.10 4.07
C GLY A 82 -2.88 10.39 3.53
N TYR A 83 -1.62 10.36 3.08
CA TYR A 83 -1.01 11.53 2.45
C TYR A 83 -1.65 11.81 1.09
N ARG A 84 -1.81 13.09 0.75
CA ARG A 84 -2.38 13.47 -0.55
C ARG A 84 -1.30 13.64 -1.61
N ARG A 85 -1.65 13.30 -2.85
CA ARG A 85 -0.83 13.64 -4.03
C ARG A 85 -0.89 15.14 -4.30
N SER A 86 0.23 15.78 -4.62
CA SER A 86 0.21 17.07 -5.31
C SER A 86 -0.09 16.84 -6.79
N PRO A 87 -1.26 17.24 -7.32
CA PRO A 87 -1.57 17.03 -8.73
C PRO A 87 -0.64 17.84 -9.64
N LEU A 88 -0.19 19.01 -9.20
CA LEU A 88 0.56 19.96 -10.03
C LEU A 88 1.98 20.26 -9.54
N GLY A 89 2.41 19.74 -8.39
CA GLY A 89 3.67 20.17 -7.76
C GLY A 89 3.71 21.67 -7.38
N LEU A 90 2.58 22.36 -7.51
CA LEU A 90 2.37 23.78 -7.30
C LEU A 90 1.54 23.97 -6.01
N ARG A 91 1.73 25.15 -5.41
CA ARG A 91 1.51 25.51 -4.00
C ARG A 91 0.21 24.97 -3.42
#